data_AF-A0A2E1LQS5-F1
#
_entry.id   AF-A0A2E1LQS5-F1
#
_cell.length_a   1.000
_cell.length_b   1.000
_cell.length_c   1.000
_cell.angle_alpha   90.00
_cell.angle_beta   90.00
_cell.angle_gamma   90.00
#
_symmetry.space_group_name_H-M   'P 1'
#
loop_
_entity.id
_entity.type
_entity.pdbx_description
1 polymer ?
#
loop_
_entity_poly.entity_id
_entity_poly.type
_entity_poly.pdbx_seq_one_letter_code
_entity_poly.pdbx_strand_id
1 'polypeptide(L)'
;MDFDITDIVSSVQTFVARLGDTPLWAVAGASILIAIIICYVLVKAIAWMVSSRQSASKNRSSTTQNGDTPEDYTAQIVEISAQALAFIQMQIDGDPDKRHQKIYKKHSAKRPISRISALYELRRISDQQEQALRTILRLAERFNKNRTGARGAPLAVYELVKSNWASVQPNDD
;
A
#
# COMPACT_ATOMS: atom_id res chain seq x y z
N MET A 1 -37.48 15.73 12.49
CA MET A 1 -36.68 16.93 12.15
C MET A 1 -36.69 17.01 10.65
N ASP A 2 -37.62 17.79 10.11
CA ASP A 2 -37.67 18.03 8.66
C ASP A 2 -36.50 18.93 8.31
N PHE A 3 -35.63 18.43 7.45
CA PHE A 3 -34.46 19.15 6.96
C PHE A 3 -34.96 20.11 5.88
N ASP A 4 -35.33 21.32 6.29
CA ASP A 4 -36.01 22.27 5.43
C ASP A 4 -35.03 22.85 4.40
N ILE A 5 -35.08 22.34 3.17
CA ILE A 5 -34.20 22.74 2.06
C ILE A 5 -34.35 24.24 1.78
N THR A 6 -35.49 24.83 2.13
CA THR A 6 -35.78 26.26 1.98
C THR A 6 -34.88 27.15 2.86
N ASP A 7 -34.48 26.70 4.04
CA ASP A 7 -33.52 27.41 4.92
C ASP A 7 -32.08 27.39 4.37
N ILE A 8 -31.72 26.34 3.63
CA ILE A 8 -30.42 26.25 2.97
C ILE A 8 -30.39 27.16 1.74
N VAL A 9 -31.47 27.20 0.97
CA VAL A 9 -31.57 28.07 -0.20
C VAL A 9 -31.59 29.55 0.22
N SER A 10 -32.30 29.90 1.29
CA SER A 10 -32.33 31.27 1.82
C SER A 10 -30.96 31.72 2.35
N SER A 11 -30.22 30.84 3.02
CA SER A 11 -28.87 31.15 3.51
C SER A 11 -27.85 31.31 2.38
N VAL A 12 -27.93 30.50 1.31
CA VAL A 12 -27.08 30.65 0.12
C VAL A 12 -27.41 31.94 -0.64
N GLN A 13 -28.69 32.27 -0.84
CA GLN A 13 -29.09 33.53 -1.49
C GLN A 13 -28.65 34.76 -0.69
N THR A 14 -28.74 34.70 0.65
CA THR A 14 -28.28 35.80 1.52
C THR A 14 -26.76 35.97 1.47
N PHE A 15 -26.01 34.88 1.37
CA PHE A 15 -24.56 34.91 1.20
C PHE A 15 -24.14 35.49 -0.16
N VAL A 16 -24.83 35.12 -1.24
CA VAL A 16 -24.58 35.64 -2.59
C VAL A 16 -24.97 37.12 -2.70
N ALA A 17 -26.08 37.54 -2.09
CA ALA A 17 -26.47 38.95 -2.06
C ALA A 17 -25.44 39.84 -1.34
N ARG A 18 -24.81 39.33 -0.28
CA ARG A 18 -23.73 40.06 0.44
C ARG A 18 -22.41 40.12 -0.33
N LEU A 19 -22.19 39.25 -1.32
CA LEU A 19 -21.00 39.29 -2.18
C LEU A 19 -21.06 40.44 -3.21
N GLY A 20 -22.24 41.01 -3.46
CA GLY A 20 -22.43 42.14 -4.39
C GLY A 20 -21.78 43.45 -3.91
N ASP A 21 -21.72 43.67 -2.59
CA ASP A 21 -21.16 44.89 -1.98
C ASP A 21 -19.75 44.68 -1.41
N THR A 22 -19.23 43.44 -1.42
CA THR A 22 -17.87 43.18 -0.95
C THR A 22 -16.85 43.60 -1.99
N PRO A 23 -15.90 44.48 -1.63
CA PRO A 23 -14.91 44.93 -2.59
C PRO A 23 -14.00 43.75 -2.98
N LEU A 24 -13.60 43.68 -4.26
CA LEU A 24 -12.82 42.56 -4.82
C LEU A 24 -11.54 42.23 -4.02
N TRP A 25 -10.94 43.23 -3.36
CA TRP A 25 -9.78 43.02 -2.50
C TRP A 25 -10.10 42.22 -1.23
N ALA A 26 -11.32 42.31 -0.70
CA ALA A 26 -11.77 41.52 0.45
C ALA A 26 -11.99 40.05 0.05
N VAL A 27 -12.52 39.80 -1.15
CA VAL A 27 -12.68 38.43 -1.69
C VAL A 27 -11.31 37.79 -1.97
N ALA A 28 -10.37 38.56 -2.55
CA ALA A 28 -9.00 38.11 -2.75
C ALA A 28 -8.25 37.89 -1.42
N GLY A 29 -8.43 38.77 -0.44
CA GLY A 29 -7.85 38.61 0.89
C GLY A 29 -8.40 37.38 1.63
N ALA A 30 -9.70 37.12 1.52
CA ALA A 30 -10.35 35.97 2.12
C ALA A 30 -9.88 34.65 1.49
N SER A 31 -9.71 34.58 0.17
CA SER A 31 -9.22 33.37 -0.50
C SER A 31 -7.77 33.04 -0.11
N ILE A 32 -6.92 34.06 0.06
CA ILE A 32 -5.55 33.89 0.57
C ILE A 32 -5.57 33.37 2.02
N LEU A 33 -6.40 33.95 2.89
CA LEU A 33 -6.54 33.50 4.27
C LEU A 33 -7.04 32.04 4.37
N ILE A 34 -8.03 31.67 3.55
CA ILE A 34 -8.54 30.30 3.48
C ILE A 34 -7.42 29.34 3.03
N ALA A 35 -6.65 29.71 2.01
CA ALA A 35 -5.52 28.90 1.54
C ALA A 35 -4.45 28.69 2.62
N ILE A 36 -4.14 29.74 3.40
CA ILE A 36 -3.19 29.65 4.53
C ILE A 36 -3.72 28.72 5.62
N ILE A 37 -5.00 28.83 5.98
CA ILE A 37 -5.63 27.98 7.00
C ILE A 37 -5.62 26.51 6.54
N ILE A 38 -6.00 26.24 5.29
CA ILE A 38 -5.98 24.89 4.71
C ILE A 38 -4.55 24.33 4.75
N CYS A 39 -3.56 25.12 4.33
CA CYS A 39 -2.16 24.70 4.34
C CYS A 39 -1.67 24.38 5.77
N TYR A 40 -2.00 25.23 6.75
CA TYR A 40 -1.67 25.02 8.16
C TYR A 40 -2.30 23.73 8.73
N VAL A 41 -3.58 23.49 8.44
CA VAL A 41 -4.30 22.29 8.87
C VAL A 41 -3.69 21.04 8.23
N LEU A 42 -3.37 21.08 6.94
CA LEU A 42 -2.72 19.96 6.25
C LEU A 42 -1.34 19.63 6.84
N VAL A 43 -0.52 20.64 7.10
CA VAL A 43 0.80 20.44 7.73
C VAL A 43 0.66 19.83 9.12
N LYS A 44 -0.30 20.30 9.93
CA LYS A 44 -0.58 19.74 11.26
C LYS A 44 -1.12 18.30 11.18
N ALA A 45 -2.00 18.00 10.22
CA ALA A 45 -2.53 16.66 10.02
C ALA A 45 -1.44 15.67 9.59
N ILE A 46 -0.53 16.09 8.70
CA ILE A 46 0.64 15.29 8.29
C ILE A 46 1.57 15.07 9.49
N ALA A 47 1.88 16.10 10.26
CA ALA A 47 2.72 15.98 11.46
C ALA A 47 2.11 15.03 12.50
N TRP A 48 0.79 15.09 12.71
CA TRP A 48 0.07 14.20 13.60
C TRP A 48 0.05 12.75 13.08
N MET A 49 -0.11 12.55 11.76
CA MET A 49 -0.04 11.22 11.15
C MET A 49 1.36 10.60 11.27
N VAL A 50 2.42 11.40 11.09
CA VAL A 50 3.81 10.94 11.27
C VAL A 50 4.09 10.63 12.74
N SER A 51 3.65 11.49 13.67
CA SER A 51 3.81 11.28 15.11
C SER A 51 3.04 10.04 15.60
N SER A 52 1.81 9.83 15.13
CA SER A 52 1.01 8.65 15.48
C SER A 52 1.65 7.34 15.00
N ARG A 53 2.31 7.34 13.84
CA ARG A 53 3.10 6.19 13.36
C ARG A 53 4.33 5.93 14.23
N GLN A 54 4.98 6.97 14.75
CA GLN A 54 6.13 6.83 15.64
C GLN A 54 5.72 6.35 17.04
N SER A 55 4.59 6.82 17.58
CA SER A 55 4.07 6.38 18.88
C SER A 55 3.59 4.93 18.85
N ALA A 56 2.98 4.47 17.74
CA ALA A 56 2.67 3.06 17.52
C ALA A 56 3.95 2.18 17.43
N SER A 57 5.06 2.75 16.97
CA SER A 57 6.37 2.08 16.94
C SER A 57 7.05 2.06 18.32
N LYS A 58 6.80 3.05 19.19
CA LYS A 58 7.44 3.20 20.51
C LYS A 58 6.70 2.46 21.64
N ASN A 59 5.40 2.21 21.51
CA ASN A 59 4.65 1.36 22.47
C ASN A 59 4.86 -0.15 22.28
N ARG A 60 5.58 -0.60 21.24
CA ARG A 60 5.98 -2.01 21.08
C ARG A 60 7.36 -2.36 21.66
N SER A 61 8.05 -1.41 22.31
CA SER A 61 9.42 -1.60 22.81
C SER A 61 9.55 -1.87 24.32
N SER A 62 8.46 -2.10 25.06
CA SER A 62 8.51 -2.34 26.51
C SER A 62 7.92 -3.69 26.96
N THR A 63 8.04 -4.74 26.15
CA THR A 63 7.81 -6.12 26.61
C THR A 63 8.97 -6.98 26.17
N THR A 64 10.06 -6.93 26.94
CA THR A 64 11.12 -7.94 26.91
C THR A 64 10.94 -8.78 28.17
N GLN A 65 10.47 -10.02 28.04
CA GLN A 65 10.71 -11.10 28.99
C GLN A 65 10.28 -12.45 28.37
N ASN A 66 11.22 -13.14 27.73
CA ASN A 66 11.62 -14.52 28.05
C ASN A 66 12.62 -15.03 27.04
N GLY A 67 13.66 -15.70 27.56
CA GLY A 67 14.81 -16.21 26.83
C GLY A 67 14.53 -17.51 26.09
N ASP A 68 13.66 -17.47 25.09
CA ASP A 68 13.70 -18.38 23.95
C ASP A 68 14.23 -17.56 22.78
N THR A 69 15.31 -17.99 22.14
CA THR A 69 15.69 -17.45 20.84
C THR A 69 14.47 -17.59 19.93
N PRO A 70 13.82 -16.49 19.48
CA PRO A 70 12.68 -16.62 18.60
C PRO A 70 13.15 -17.33 17.34
N GLU A 71 12.49 -18.43 16.99
CA GLU A 71 12.76 -19.18 15.77
C GLU A 71 12.78 -18.22 14.58
N ASP A 72 13.91 -18.21 13.86
CA ASP A 72 14.10 -17.35 12.70
C ASP A 72 13.64 -18.09 11.45
N TYR A 73 12.49 -17.66 10.91
CA TYR A 73 11.90 -18.23 9.71
C TYR A 73 12.36 -17.55 8.40
N THR A 74 13.42 -16.74 8.46
CA THR A 74 13.91 -15.98 7.29
C THR A 74 14.28 -16.90 6.14
N ALA A 75 14.95 -18.02 6.41
CA ALA A 75 15.36 -18.97 5.37
C ALA A 75 14.15 -19.55 4.61
N GLN A 76 13.10 -19.93 5.33
CA GLN A 76 11.88 -20.49 4.76
C GLN A 76 11.10 -19.44 3.97
N ILE A 77 11.07 -18.18 4.42
CA ILE A 77 10.45 -17.08 3.67
C ILE A 77 11.23 -16.81 2.38
N VAL A 78 12.56 -16.84 2.43
CA VAL A 78 13.41 -16.70 1.24
C VAL A 78 13.17 -17.84 0.26
N GLU A 79 13.02 -19.07 0.75
CA GLU A 79 12.69 -20.24 -0.07
C GLU A 79 11.33 -20.08 -0.77
N ILE A 80 10.26 -19.74 -0.05
CA ILE A 80 8.94 -19.48 -0.64
C ILE A 80 9.01 -18.35 -1.66
N SER A 81 9.81 -17.31 -1.40
CA SER A 81 10.00 -16.22 -2.35
C SER A 81 10.70 -16.67 -3.64
N ALA A 82 11.67 -17.60 -3.55
CA ALA A 82 12.32 -18.18 -4.71
C ALA A 82 11.34 -19.05 -5.52
N GLN A 83 10.48 -19.82 -4.85
CA GLN A 83 9.39 -20.57 -5.50
C GLN A 83 8.41 -19.62 -6.21
N ALA A 84 8.03 -18.50 -5.58
CA ALA A 84 7.17 -17.49 -6.19
C ALA A 84 7.80 -16.82 -7.42
N LEU A 85 9.11 -16.54 -7.39
CA LEU A 85 9.83 -16.03 -8.55
C LEU A 85 9.87 -17.06 -9.69
N ALA A 86 10.11 -18.34 -9.37
CA ALA A 86 10.09 -19.42 -10.34
C ALA A 86 8.69 -19.57 -10.98
N PHE A 87 7.62 -19.48 -10.19
CA PHE A 87 6.25 -19.51 -10.69
C PHE A 87 5.96 -18.37 -11.68
N ILE A 88 6.34 -17.13 -11.34
CA ILE A 88 6.19 -15.97 -12.25
C ILE A 88 6.93 -16.23 -13.57
N GLN A 89 8.15 -16.75 -13.49
CA GLN A 89 8.95 -17.05 -14.67
C GLN A 89 8.29 -18.15 -15.52
N MET A 90 7.82 -19.23 -14.89
CA MET A 90 7.10 -20.32 -15.55
C MET A 90 5.81 -19.83 -16.25
N GLN A 91 5.02 -18.98 -15.61
CA GLN A 91 3.80 -18.40 -16.22
C GLN A 91 4.11 -17.56 -17.46
N ILE A 92 5.24 -16.83 -17.42
CA ILE A 92 5.68 -16.02 -18.55
C ILE A 92 6.22 -16.91 -19.68
N ASP A 93 7.03 -17.91 -19.36
CA ASP A 93 7.61 -18.81 -20.37
C ASP A 93 6.54 -19.72 -20.99
N GLY A 94 5.51 -20.07 -20.21
CA GLY A 94 4.34 -20.83 -20.66
C GLY A 94 3.32 -20.03 -21.46
N ASP A 95 3.52 -18.72 -21.68
CA ASP A 95 2.64 -17.90 -22.50
C ASP A 95 3.02 -17.96 -23.99
N PRO A 96 2.23 -18.63 -24.85
CA PRO A 96 2.58 -18.80 -26.26
C PRO A 96 2.39 -17.53 -27.09
N ASP A 97 1.71 -16.50 -26.57
CA ASP A 97 1.41 -15.30 -27.36
C ASP A 97 2.64 -14.36 -27.46
N LYS A 98 3.12 -14.18 -28.70
CA LYS A 98 4.23 -13.27 -29.03
C LYS A 98 3.96 -11.82 -28.62
N ARG A 99 2.70 -11.38 -28.55
CA ARG A 99 2.31 -10.04 -28.10
C ARG A 99 2.50 -9.89 -26.59
N HIS A 100 2.10 -10.90 -25.82
CA HIS A 100 2.32 -10.94 -24.37
C HIS A 100 3.82 -10.99 -24.05
N GLN A 101 4.59 -11.78 -24.80
CA GLN A 101 6.05 -11.82 -24.67
C GLN A 101 6.71 -10.45 -24.89
N LYS A 102 6.19 -9.62 -25.81
CA LYS A 102 6.68 -8.24 -25.98
C LYS A 102 6.36 -7.37 -24.77
N ILE A 103 5.20 -7.55 -24.14
CA ILE A 103 4.82 -6.83 -22.93
C ILE A 103 5.72 -7.27 -21.78
N TYR A 104 5.87 -8.57 -21.52
CA TYR A 104 6.78 -9.07 -20.48
C TYR A 104 8.20 -8.56 -20.64
N LYS A 105 8.72 -8.45 -21.88
CA LYS A 105 10.05 -7.88 -22.14
C LYS A 105 10.18 -6.40 -21.78
N LYS A 106 9.09 -5.62 -21.84
CA LYS A 106 9.08 -4.22 -21.36
C LYS A 106 9.21 -4.15 -19.84
N HIS A 107 8.69 -5.14 -19.12
CA HIS A 107 8.86 -5.26 -17.69
C HIS A 107 10.20 -5.92 -17.37
N SER A 108 11.10 -5.17 -16.73
CA SER A 108 12.46 -5.67 -16.46
C SER A 108 12.46 -7.01 -15.71
N ALA A 109 13.25 -7.98 -16.18
CA ALA A 109 13.48 -9.25 -15.50
C ALA A 109 13.97 -9.08 -14.05
N LYS A 110 14.67 -7.97 -13.77
CA LYS A 110 15.17 -7.61 -12.44
C LYS A 110 14.10 -7.01 -11.51
N ARG A 111 12.88 -6.78 -12.01
CA ARG A 111 11.77 -6.16 -11.27
C ARG A 111 10.57 -7.11 -11.20
N PRO A 112 10.60 -8.11 -10.30
CA PRO A 112 9.57 -9.15 -10.26
C PRO A 112 8.17 -8.60 -9.96
N ILE A 113 8.03 -7.55 -9.13
CA ILE A 113 6.74 -6.88 -8.88
C ILE A 113 6.11 -6.34 -10.17
N SER A 114 6.93 -5.81 -11.09
CA SER A 114 6.45 -5.28 -12.36
C SER A 114 5.96 -6.38 -13.30
N ARG A 115 6.58 -7.57 -13.23
CA ARG A 115 6.17 -8.74 -14.00
C ARG A 115 4.87 -9.35 -13.48
N ILE A 116 4.62 -9.29 -12.17
CA ILE A 116 3.32 -9.66 -11.60
C ILE A 116 2.22 -8.75 -12.17
N SER A 117 2.44 -7.43 -12.19
CA SER A 117 1.45 -6.51 -12.79
C SER A 117 1.17 -6.84 -14.25
N ALA A 118 2.20 -7.18 -15.02
CA ALA A 118 2.04 -7.56 -16.42
C ALA A 118 1.20 -8.85 -16.58
N LEU A 119 1.43 -9.85 -15.73
CA LEU A 119 0.63 -11.09 -15.70
C LEU A 119 -0.84 -10.79 -15.38
N TYR A 120 -1.10 -9.87 -14.44
CA TYR A 120 -2.46 -9.46 -14.08
C TYR A 120 -3.15 -8.66 -15.20
N GLU A 121 -2.47 -7.68 -15.79
CA GLU A 121 -2.98 -6.89 -16.93
C GLU A 121 -3.37 -7.80 -18.10
N LEU A 122 -2.61 -8.87 -18.31
CA LEU A 122 -2.86 -9.89 -19.33
C LEU A 122 -3.81 -11.00 -18.88
N ARG A 123 -4.42 -10.87 -17.69
CA ARG A 123 -5.37 -11.82 -17.09
C ARG A 123 -4.84 -13.26 -16.98
N ARG A 124 -3.53 -13.43 -16.80
CA ARG A 124 -2.87 -14.73 -16.62
C ARG A 124 -2.90 -15.20 -15.17
N ILE A 125 -3.10 -14.26 -14.25
CA ILE A 125 -3.27 -14.51 -12.82
C ILE A 125 -4.51 -13.77 -12.33
N SER A 126 -5.14 -14.26 -11.26
CA SER A 126 -6.25 -13.57 -10.60
C SER A 126 -5.77 -12.38 -9.76
N ASP A 127 -6.68 -11.48 -9.38
CA ASP A 127 -6.40 -10.38 -8.44
C ASP A 127 -5.88 -10.92 -7.09
N GLN A 128 -6.48 -12.02 -6.60
CA GLN A 128 -6.02 -12.70 -5.39
C GLN A 128 -4.57 -13.17 -5.52
N GLN A 129 -4.21 -13.79 -6.65
CA GLN A 129 -2.84 -14.24 -6.92
C GLN A 129 -1.86 -13.07 -7.05
N GLU A 130 -2.27 -11.95 -7.68
CA GLU A 130 -1.46 -10.73 -7.77
C GLU A 130 -1.11 -10.19 -6.38
N GLN A 131 -2.12 -10.04 -5.51
CA GLN A 131 -1.94 -9.51 -4.17
C GLN A 131 -1.08 -10.44 -3.30
N ALA A 132 -1.30 -11.75 -3.40
CA ALA A 132 -0.52 -12.75 -2.69
C ALA A 132 0.97 -12.72 -3.10
N LEU A 133 1.26 -12.77 -4.41
CA LEU A 133 2.62 -12.71 -4.94
C LEU A 133 3.35 -11.42 -4.54
N ARG A 134 2.66 -10.27 -4.60
CA ARG A 134 3.23 -8.98 -4.17
C ARG A 134 3.56 -8.98 -2.68
N THR A 135 2.70 -9.57 -1.86
CA THR A 135 2.91 -9.66 -0.40
C THR A 135 4.11 -10.52 -0.07
N ILE A 136 4.22 -11.71 -0.69
CA ILE A 136 5.37 -12.62 -0.53
C ILE A 136 6.68 -11.91 -0.87
N LEU A 137 6.78 -11.29 -2.05
CA LEU A 137 8.03 -10.67 -2.50
C LEU A 137 8.43 -9.45 -1.65
N ARG A 138 7.47 -8.63 -1.23
CA ARG A 138 7.74 -7.46 -0.37
C ARG A 138 8.20 -7.88 1.02
N LEU A 139 7.59 -8.91 1.60
CA LEU A 139 8.00 -9.45 2.89
C LEU A 139 9.38 -10.08 2.79
N ALA A 140 9.63 -10.91 1.78
CA ALA A 140 10.94 -11.49 1.55
C ALA A 140 12.04 -10.44 1.37
N GLU A 141 11.80 -9.39 0.58
CA GLU A 141 12.77 -8.30 0.41
C GLU A 141 13.07 -7.57 1.73
N ARG A 142 12.07 -7.44 2.61
CA ARG A 142 12.23 -6.81 3.93
C ARG A 142 13.15 -7.61 4.85
N PHE A 143 13.08 -8.94 4.79
CA PHE A 143 13.86 -9.83 5.66
C PHE A 143 15.18 -10.30 5.02
N ASN A 144 15.30 -10.29 3.69
CA ASN A 144 16.52 -10.65 2.96
C ASN A 144 17.54 -9.50 2.89
N LYS A 145 17.11 -8.24 2.96
CA LYS A 145 18.07 -7.13 3.04
C LYS A 145 18.78 -7.22 4.38
N ASN A 146 20.08 -7.57 4.32
CA ASN A 146 21.12 -7.45 5.37
C ASN A 146 21.24 -6.03 5.95
N ARG A 147 20.12 -5.40 6.32
CA ARG A 147 20.10 -4.17 7.10
C ARG A 147 20.55 -4.56 8.49
N THR A 148 21.75 -4.12 8.85
CA THR A 148 22.29 -4.05 10.20
C THR A 148 21.17 -3.75 11.20
N GLY A 149 20.65 -4.79 11.87
CA GLY A 149 19.46 -4.74 12.72
C GLY A 149 18.28 -5.64 12.31
N ALA A 150 18.43 -6.50 11.30
CA ALA A 150 17.43 -7.50 10.92
C ALA A 150 17.15 -8.46 12.08
N ARG A 151 16.04 -8.24 12.78
CA ARG A 151 15.44 -9.27 13.63
C ARG A 151 15.00 -10.40 12.70
N GLY A 152 15.29 -11.64 13.09
CA GLY A 152 14.79 -12.83 12.40
C GLY A 152 13.29 -12.74 12.13
N ALA A 153 12.84 -13.34 11.05
CA ALA A 153 11.45 -13.29 10.67
C ALA A 153 10.61 -14.12 11.66
N PRO A 154 9.61 -13.53 12.33
CA PRO A 154 8.80 -14.24 13.31
C PRO A 154 7.84 -15.22 12.63
N LEU A 155 7.40 -16.25 13.36
CA LEU A 155 6.44 -17.27 12.89
C LEU A 155 5.20 -16.67 12.20
N ALA A 156 4.61 -15.61 12.77
CA ALA A 156 3.44 -14.95 12.19
C ALA A 156 3.67 -14.43 10.76
N VAL A 157 4.90 -14.00 10.42
CA VAL A 157 5.24 -13.59 9.05
C VAL A 157 5.38 -14.82 8.15
N TYR A 158 5.99 -15.89 8.65
CA TYR A 158 6.09 -17.14 7.90
C TYR A 158 4.72 -17.73 7.59
N GLU A 159 3.81 -17.80 8.55
CA GLU A 159 2.44 -18.27 8.36
C GLU A 159 1.67 -17.40 7.36
N LEU A 160 1.87 -16.08 7.40
CA LEU A 160 1.31 -15.16 6.41
C LEU A 160 1.87 -15.44 5.01
N VAL A 161 3.18 -15.61 4.87
CA VAL A 161 3.81 -15.93 3.58
C VAL A 161 3.34 -17.29 3.05
N LYS A 162 3.23 -18.29 3.93
CA LYS A 162 2.75 -19.64 3.61
C LYS A 162 1.29 -19.65 3.16
N SER A 163 0.41 -18.94 3.88
CA SER A 163 -1.01 -18.83 3.50
C SER A 163 -1.21 -18.07 2.19
N ASN A 164 -0.45 -17.00 1.96
CA ASN A 164 -0.44 -16.33 0.66
C ASN A 164 0.06 -17.26 -0.44
N TRP A 165 1.09 -18.06 -0.18
CA TRP A 165 1.61 -19.01 -1.17
C TRP A 165 0.59 -20.08 -1.54
N ALA A 166 -0.14 -20.61 -0.56
CA ALA A 166 -1.24 -21.54 -0.81
C ALA A 166 -2.32 -20.96 -1.75
N SER A 167 -2.60 -19.65 -1.65
CA SER A 167 -3.55 -18.99 -2.56
C SER A 167 -3.03 -18.76 -3.99
N VAL A 168 -1.72 -18.90 -4.20
CA VAL A 168 -1.09 -18.78 -5.53
C VAL A 168 -1.12 -20.11 -6.26
N GLN A 169 -0.90 -21.21 -5.54
CA GLN A 169 -0.91 -22.54 -6.12
C GLN A 169 -2.33 -22.87 -6.63
N PRO A 170 -2.46 -23.47 -7.83
CA PRO A 170 -3.74 -24.06 -8.21
C PRO A 170 -4.09 -25.12 -7.15
N ASN A 171 -5.35 -25.16 -6.70
CA ASN A 171 -5.80 -26.28 -5.89
C ASN A 171 -5.55 -27.54 -6.71
N ASP A 172 -4.68 -28.43 -6.23
CA ASP A 172 -4.56 -29.79 -6.73
C ASP A 172 -5.84 -30.53 -6.27
N ASP A 173 -6.95 -30.30 -6.97
CA ASP A 173 -8.16 -31.13 -6.94
C ASP A 173 -8.08 -32.19 -8.06
#